data_AF-S8DLL7-F1
#
_entry.id   AF-S8DLL7-F1
#
_cell.length_a   1.000
_cell.length_b   1.000
_cell.length_c   1.000
_cell.angle_alpha   90.00
_cell.angle_beta   90.00
_cell.angle_gamma   90.00
#
_symmetry.space_group_name_H-M   'P 1'
#
loop_
_entity.id
_entity.type
_entity.pdbx_description
1 polymer ?
#
loop_
_entity_poly.entity_id
_entity_poly.type
_entity_poly.pdbx_seq_one_letter_code
_entity_poly.pdbx_strand_id
1 'polypeptide(L)'
;MAATLGSEVAAEGPVLGLINKRLRALKKKLNRIMLMEESVSQGKTLNKEQEETLRSKASVLAGIDELEKLRQPLSQAVDQEIQLAVEKNQKSDALTSGVQSEGAVHAEAEGDGTPAVSDLLALLYFGSIFDVKTLFGAPDNMLARTHERNCCLTYDYVTDDDTAGDPLKEHDLDLISMLGSLLVSRPMNSSSSHKNALQKCMEHAKLWLSGSEQPIEPNSNVTCM
;
A
#
# COMPACT_ATOMS: atom_id res chain seq x y z
N MET A 1 -0.91 -46.05 -2.86
CA MET A 1 -0.08 -44.89 -2.46
C MET A 1 -0.25 -43.79 -3.51
N ALA A 2 -1.36 -43.05 -3.47
CA ALA A 2 -1.60 -41.92 -4.39
C ALA A 2 -2.70 -41.03 -3.79
N ALA A 3 -2.34 -40.17 -2.85
CA ALA A 3 -3.23 -39.15 -2.30
C ALA A 3 -2.40 -38.01 -1.70
N THR A 4 -1.56 -37.34 -2.52
CA THR A 4 -0.78 -36.19 -2.05
C THR A 4 -0.45 -35.19 -3.16
N LEU A 5 -1.39 -34.92 -4.08
CA LEU A 5 -1.17 -33.92 -5.13
C LEU A 5 -2.21 -32.78 -5.15
N GLY A 6 -3.20 -32.83 -4.26
CA GLY A 6 -4.27 -31.82 -4.19
C GLY A 6 -4.05 -30.71 -3.16
N SER A 7 -3.16 -30.89 -2.18
CA SER A 7 -3.07 -29.98 -1.02
C SER A 7 -1.97 -28.92 -1.09
N GLU A 8 -0.94 -29.07 -1.95
CA GLU A 8 0.18 -28.12 -1.97
C GLU A 8 -0.16 -26.81 -2.68
N VAL A 9 -1.08 -26.83 -3.66
CA VAL A 9 -1.44 -25.63 -4.44
C VAL A 9 -2.26 -24.63 -3.62
N ALA A 10 -2.92 -25.07 -2.54
CA ALA A 10 -3.65 -24.17 -1.64
C ALA A 10 -2.74 -23.50 -0.58
N ALA A 11 -1.52 -24.00 -0.39
CA ALA A 11 -0.55 -23.45 0.57
C ALA A 11 0.42 -22.45 -0.09
N GLU A 12 0.59 -22.51 -1.41
CA GLU A 12 1.46 -21.59 -2.14
C GLU A 12 0.68 -20.32 -2.54
N GLY A 13 1.08 -19.17 -2.01
CA GLY A 13 0.48 -17.87 -2.33
C GLY A 13 0.42 -17.57 -3.85
N PRO A 14 -0.40 -16.60 -4.28
CA PRO A 14 -0.71 -16.36 -5.69
C PRO A 14 0.51 -16.16 -6.59
N VAL A 15 1.59 -15.58 -6.06
CA VAL A 15 2.87 -15.36 -6.77
C VAL A 15 3.58 -16.68 -7.06
N LEU A 16 3.75 -17.55 -6.06
CA LEU A 16 4.37 -18.87 -6.23
C LEU A 16 3.55 -19.76 -7.17
N GLY A 17 2.21 -19.68 -7.08
CA GLY A 17 1.31 -20.37 -7.99
C GLY A 17 1.53 -19.97 -9.46
N LEU A 18 1.72 -18.67 -9.74
CA LEU A 18 2.01 -18.18 -11.10
C LEU A 18 3.37 -18.66 -11.60
N ILE A 19 4.39 -18.64 -10.74
CA ILE A 19 5.75 -19.15 -11.06
C ILE A 19 5.70 -20.63 -11.39
N ASN A 20 5.04 -21.44 -10.56
CA ASN A 20 4.92 -22.88 -10.78
C ASN A 20 4.13 -23.20 -12.06
N LYS A 21 3.09 -22.42 -12.37
CA LYS A 21 2.35 -22.54 -13.64
C LYS A 21 3.25 -22.24 -14.85
N ARG A 22 4.05 -21.18 -14.79
CA ARG A 22 5.01 -20.84 -15.86
C ARG A 22 6.11 -21.89 -16.00
N LEU A 23 6.68 -22.37 -14.90
CA LEU A 23 7.66 -23.47 -14.88
C LEU A 23 7.10 -24.73 -15.52
N ARG A 24 5.86 -25.12 -15.18
CA ARG A 24 5.19 -26.28 -15.79
C ARG A 24 5.02 -26.10 -17.30
N ALA A 25 4.64 -24.91 -17.77
CA ALA A 25 4.49 -24.61 -19.19
C ALA A 25 5.84 -24.68 -19.93
N LEU A 26 6.90 -24.09 -19.38
CA LEU A 26 8.24 -24.14 -19.96
C LEU A 26 8.81 -25.56 -19.98
N LYS A 27 8.67 -26.33 -18.91
CA LYS A 27 9.09 -27.75 -18.86
C LYS A 27 8.35 -28.58 -19.90
N LYS A 28 7.05 -28.36 -20.10
CA LYS A 28 6.30 -28.99 -21.21
C LYS A 28 6.84 -28.60 -22.59
N LYS A 29 7.17 -27.33 -22.79
CA LYS A 29 7.77 -26.84 -24.04
C LYS A 29 9.15 -27.45 -24.27
N LEU A 30 9.98 -27.57 -23.23
CA LEU A 30 11.29 -28.22 -23.28
C LEU A 30 11.16 -29.71 -23.67
N ASN A 31 10.23 -30.44 -23.05
CA ASN A 31 9.98 -31.83 -23.42
C ASN A 31 9.55 -31.97 -24.89
N ARG A 32 8.70 -31.06 -25.39
CA ARG A 32 8.32 -31.03 -26.81
C ARG A 32 9.53 -30.76 -27.72
N ILE A 33 10.41 -29.85 -27.32
CA ILE A 33 11.67 -29.55 -28.04
C ILE A 33 12.56 -30.81 -28.09
N MET A 34 12.76 -31.50 -26.97
CA MET A 34 13.58 -32.72 -26.92
C MET A 34 13.04 -33.82 -27.84
N LEU A 35 11.72 -34.05 -27.86
CA LEU A 35 11.09 -35.01 -28.78
C LEU A 35 11.25 -34.62 -30.26
N MET A 36 11.24 -33.31 -30.56
CA MET A 36 11.51 -32.82 -31.91
C MET A 36 12.98 -33.00 -32.30
N GLU A 37 13.93 -32.76 -31.40
CA GLU A 37 15.36 -33.02 -31.65
C GLU A 37 15.63 -34.49 -31.95
N GLU A 38 14.99 -35.40 -31.20
CA GLU A 38 15.08 -36.84 -31.47
C GLU A 38 14.49 -37.20 -32.85
N SER A 39 13.33 -36.65 -33.19
CA SER A 39 12.72 -36.83 -34.51
C SER A 39 13.59 -36.31 -35.66
N VAL A 40 14.28 -35.19 -35.47
CA VAL A 40 15.25 -34.64 -36.45
C VAL A 40 16.46 -35.55 -36.58
N SER A 41 16.97 -36.11 -35.47
CA SER A 41 18.08 -37.07 -35.50
C SER A 41 17.73 -38.36 -36.26
N GLN A 42 16.43 -38.71 -36.31
CA GLN A 42 15.88 -39.81 -37.11
C GLN A 42 15.61 -39.41 -38.58
N GLY A 43 15.97 -38.19 -39.00
CA GLY A 43 15.86 -37.72 -40.38
C GLY A 43 14.51 -37.10 -40.76
N LYS A 44 13.62 -36.79 -39.80
CA LYS A 44 12.35 -36.10 -40.12
C LYS A 44 12.59 -34.63 -40.45
N THR A 45 11.99 -34.17 -41.54
CA THR A 45 11.97 -32.76 -41.93
C THR A 45 10.97 -31.97 -41.08
N LEU A 46 11.34 -30.75 -40.70
CA LEU A 46 10.49 -29.87 -39.89
C LEU A 46 9.79 -28.80 -40.74
N ASN A 47 8.63 -28.36 -40.28
CA ASN A 47 8.00 -27.13 -40.76
C ASN A 47 8.64 -25.90 -40.05
N LYS A 48 8.47 -24.72 -40.63
CA LYS A 48 8.95 -23.42 -40.14
C LYS A 48 8.58 -23.14 -38.67
N GLU A 49 7.36 -23.46 -38.24
CA GLU A 49 6.93 -23.29 -36.84
C GLU A 49 7.70 -24.22 -35.87
N GLN A 50 8.02 -25.44 -36.31
CA GLN A 50 8.77 -26.41 -35.51
C GLN A 50 10.24 -25.98 -35.38
N GLU A 51 10.82 -25.44 -36.45
CA GLU A 51 12.17 -24.85 -36.43
C GLU A 51 12.26 -23.65 -35.49
N GLU A 52 11.26 -22.76 -35.49
CA GLU A 52 11.19 -21.64 -34.54
C GLU A 52 11.08 -22.15 -33.10
N THR A 53 10.30 -23.21 -32.89
CA THR A 53 10.18 -23.83 -31.57
C THR A 53 11.51 -24.43 -31.12
N LEU A 54 12.25 -25.12 -31.99
CA LEU A 54 13.60 -25.61 -31.68
C LEU A 54 14.58 -24.47 -31.40
N ARG A 55 14.58 -23.40 -32.20
CA ARG A 55 15.41 -22.21 -31.98
C ARG A 55 15.18 -21.57 -30.61
N SER A 56 13.97 -21.70 -30.05
CA SER A 56 13.65 -21.17 -28.72
C SER A 56 14.24 -21.96 -27.54
N LYS A 57 14.92 -23.10 -27.77
CA LYS A 57 15.46 -23.98 -26.71
C LYS A 57 16.31 -23.26 -25.67
N ALA A 58 17.27 -22.43 -26.11
CA ALA A 58 18.15 -21.70 -25.21
C ALA A 58 17.36 -20.76 -24.27
N SER A 59 16.39 -20.03 -24.83
CA SER A 59 15.52 -19.14 -24.07
C SER A 59 14.60 -19.90 -23.09
N VAL A 60 14.09 -21.07 -23.49
CA VAL A 60 13.27 -21.92 -22.61
C VAL A 60 14.08 -22.45 -21.43
N LEU A 61 15.33 -22.89 -21.66
CA LEU A 61 16.23 -23.35 -20.59
C LEU A 61 16.60 -22.21 -19.63
N ALA A 62 16.96 -21.04 -20.16
CA ALA A 62 17.24 -19.85 -19.35
C ALA A 62 16.03 -19.47 -18.47
N GLY A 63 14.82 -19.44 -19.05
CA GLY A 63 13.61 -19.14 -18.29
C GLY A 63 13.26 -20.17 -17.22
N ILE A 64 13.62 -21.45 -17.41
CA ILE A 64 13.45 -22.47 -16.35
C ILE A 64 14.43 -22.20 -15.21
N ASP A 65 15.71 -22.01 -15.51
CA ASP A 65 16.77 -21.76 -14.51
C ASP A 65 16.49 -20.50 -13.69
N GLU A 66 16.10 -19.40 -14.34
CA GLU A 66 15.74 -18.15 -13.66
C GLU A 66 14.55 -18.35 -12.71
N LEU A 67 13.46 -18.98 -13.15
CA LEU A 67 12.28 -19.19 -12.32
C LEU A 67 12.55 -20.18 -11.17
N GLU A 68 13.41 -21.18 -11.36
CA GLU A 68 13.84 -22.08 -10.27
C GLU A 68 14.68 -21.34 -9.23
N LYS A 69 15.58 -20.45 -9.65
CA LYS A 69 16.37 -19.59 -8.74
C LYS A 69 15.52 -18.60 -7.96
N LEU A 70 14.45 -18.07 -8.55
CA LEU A 70 13.56 -17.10 -7.89
C LEU A 70 12.58 -17.74 -6.91
N ARG A 71 12.30 -19.05 -7.02
CA ARG A 71 11.28 -19.73 -6.21
C ARG A 71 11.59 -19.67 -4.70
N GLN A 72 12.81 -20.04 -4.32
CA GLN A 72 13.19 -20.10 -2.91
C GLN A 72 13.27 -18.70 -2.25
N PRO A 73 13.94 -17.68 -2.85
CA PRO A 73 13.97 -16.34 -2.28
C PRO A 73 12.59 -15.73 -2.07
N LEU A 74 11.65 -15.95 -3.01
CA LEU A 74 10.29 -15.44 -2.87
C LEU A 74 9.50 -16.13 -1.75
N SER A 75 9.62 -17.46 -1.62
CA SER A 75 9.01 -18.17 -0.50
C SER A 75 9.53 -17.65 0.85
N GLN A 76 10.85 -17.49 0.98
CA GLN A 76 11.46 -16.99 2.21
C GLN A 76 11.03 -15.56 2.55
N ALA A 77 10.94 -14.68 1.55
CA ALA A 77 10.48 -13.30 1.75
C ALA A 77 9.03 -13.26 2.25
N VAL A 78 8.14 -14.10 1.70
CA VAL A 78 6.74 -14.21 2.14
C VAL A 78 6.66 -14.75 3.57
N ASP A 79 7.43 -15.78 3.90
CA ASP A 79 7.47 -16.34 5.26
C ASP A 79 7.95 -15.30 6.28
N GLN A 80 8.95 -14.48 5.92
CA GLN A 80 9.44 -13.39 6.76
C GLN A 80 8.38 -12.30 6.97
N GLU A 81 7.67 -11.90 5.91
CA GLU A 81 6.60 -10.90 6.02
C GLU A 81 5.46 -11.39 6.92
N ILE A 82 5.06 -12.66 6.79
CA ILE A 82 4.06 -13.28 7.66
C ILE A 82 4.53 -13.30 9.12
N GLN A 83 5.78 -13.67 9.38
CA GLN A 83 6.36 -13.66 10.73
C GLN A 83 6.35 -12.26 11.34
N LEU A 84 6.77 -11.24 10.60
CA LEU A 84 6.76 -9.85 11.05
C LEU A 84 5.34 -9.35 11.36
N ALA A 85 4.35 -9.72 10.54
CA ALA A 85 2.95 -9.37 10.77
C ALA A 85 2.39 -10.03 12.05
N VAL A 86 2.71 -11.31 12.26
CA VAL A 86 2.30 -12.06 13.47
C VAL A 86 2.96 -11.46 14.73
N GLU A 87 4.26 -11.16 14.69
CA GLU A 87 4.96 -10.53 15.81
C GLU A 87 4.40 -9.15 16.14
N LYS A 88 4.04 -8.35 15.13
CA LYS A 88 3.43 -7.04 15.32
C LYS A 88 2.08 -7.16 16.03
N ASN A 89 1.24 -8.10 15.59
CA ASN A 89 -0.07 -8.35 16.19
C ASN A 89 0.05 -8.88 17.64
N GLN A 90 1.02 -9.75 17.93
CA GLN A 90 1.27 -10.24 19.30
C GLN A 90 1.79 -9.13 20.23
N LYS A 91 2.65 -8.23 19.74
CA LYS A 91 3.12 -7.08 20.52
C LYS A 91 2.00 -6.08 20.81
N SER A 92 1.08 -5.84 19.87
CA SER A 92 -0.09 -5.00 20.12
C SER A 92 -1.03 -5.60 21.17
N ASP A 93 -1.22 -6.93 21.22
CA ASP A 93 -2.02 -7.58 22.27
C ASP A 93 -1.34 -7.62 23.64
N ALA A 94 0.00 -7.65 23.69
CA ALA A 94 0.74 -7.60 24.95
C ALA A 94 0.73 -6.18 25.59
N LEU A 95 0.68 -5.13 24.77
CA LEU A 95 0.64 -3.73 25.22
C LEU A 95 -0.73 -3.29 25.77
N THR A 96 -1.82 -4.01 25.47
CA THR A 96 -3.18 -3.70 25.97
C THR A 96 -3.48 -4.28 27.35
N SER A 97 -2.68 -5.23 27.86
CA SER A 97 -2.86 -5.82 29.21
C SER A 97 -1.96 -5.22 30.31
N GLY A 98 -1.16 -4.19 29.99
CA GLY A 98 0.00 -3.81 30.81
C GLY A 98 0.03 -2.41 31.43
N VAL A 99 -1.08 -1.65 31.50
CA VAL A 99 -1.03 -0.31 32.11
C VAL A 99 -2.23 -0.07 33.05
N GLN A 100 -2.03 -0.35 34.34
CA GLN A 100 -2.73 0.33 35.42
C GLN A 100 -1.71 1.07 36.32
N SER A 101 -2.01 2.36 36.53
CA SER A 101 -1.78 3.17 37.74
C SER A 101 -0.38 3.68 38.10
N GLU A 102 -0.11 4.96 37.81
CA GLU A 102 -0.18 6.13 38.73
C GLU A 102 0.94 7.17 38.51
N GLY A 103 0.57 8.47 38.50
CA GLY A 103 1.54 9.57 38.62
C GLY A 103 1.10 10.93 38.05
N ALA A 104 0.12 11.58 38.70
CA ALA A 104 -0.35 12.97 38.57
C ALA A 104 0.78 14.05 38.58
N VAL A 105 0.66 15.32 38.15
CA VAL A 105 -0.46 16.28 37.98
C VAL A 105 -0.01 17.50 37.15
N HIS A 106 -0.99 18.17 36.52
CA HIS A 106 -1.17 19.62 36.23
C HIS A 106 -1.54 19.85 34.77
N ALA A 107 -2.53 20.64 34.38
CA ALA A 107 -3.75 21.17 35.01
C ALA A 107 -4.61 21.67 33.83
N GLU A 108 -5.88 21.27 33.85
CA GLU A 108 -7.05 21.96 33.28
C GLU A 108 -7.11 22.27 31.77
N ALA A 109 -7.90 21.45 31.07
CA ALA A 109 -9.12 21.93 30.42
C ALA A 109 -10.12 20.77 30.40
N GLU A 110 -11.10 20.79 31.31
CA GLU A 110 -12.28 19.93 31.23
C GLU A 110 -13.16 20.43 30.07
N GLY A 111 -12.83 19.99 28.87
CA GLY A 111 -13.78 19.81 27.78
C GLY A 111 -13.78 18.33 27.46
N ASP A 112 -14.96 17.74 27.25
CA ASP A 112 -15.09 16.42 26.65
C ASP A 112 -14.09 16.32 25.48
N GLY A 113 -13.04 15.52 25.62
CA GLY A 113 -11.96 15.43 24.64
C GLY A 113 -12.38 14.69 23.36
N THR A 114 -13.57 14.08 23.39
CA THR A 114 -14.19 13.33 22.31
C THR A 114 -14.35 14.14 21.02
N PRO A 115 -14.90 15.38 21.03
CA PRO A 115 -14.96 16.24 19.85
C PRO A 115 -13.58 16.60 19.27
N ALA A 116 -12.58 16.92 20.11
CA ALA A 116 -11.25 17.28 19.63
C ALA A 116 -10.53 16.09 18.96
N VAL A 117 -10.66 14.89 19.54
CA VAL A 117 -10.13 13.66 18.93
C VAL A 117 -10.86 13.33 17.65
N SER A 118 -12.20 13.45 17.64
CA SER A 118 -13.02 13.21 16.44
C SER A 118 -12.63 14.14 15.30
N ASP A 119 -12.40 15.41 15.59
CA ASP A 119 -12.07 16.43 14.59
C ASP A 119 -10.68 16.22 13.99
N LEU A 120 -9.67 15.99 14.84
CA LEU A 120 -8.33 15.61 14.37
C LEU A 120 -8.34 14.30 13.58
N LEU A 121 -9.13 13.32 14.01
CA LEU A 121 -9.25 12.05 13.31
C LEU A 121 -9.94 12.22 11.96
N ALA A 122 -10.98 13.05 11.87
CA ALA A 122 -11.64 13.37 10.62
C ALA A 122 -10.65 14.02 9.63
N LEU A 123 -9.89 15.02 10.08
CA LEU A 123 -8.87 15.67 9.27
C LEU A 123 -7.81 14.68 8.76
N LEU A 124 -7.30 13.81 9.64
CA LEU A 124 -6.31 12.80 9.25
C LEU A 124 -6.88 11.75 8.30
N TYR A 125 -8.11 11.29 8.56
CA TYR A 125 -8.80 10.31 7.73
C TYR A 125 -9.01 10.85 6.32
N PHE A 126 -9.67 11.99 6.18
CA PHE A 126 -9.94 12.61 4.89
C PHE A 126 -8.66 13.07 4.19
N GLY A 127 -7.71 13.66 4.93
CA GLY A 127 -6.42 14.06 4.38
C GLY A 127 -5.66 12.89 3.77
N SER A 128 -5.72 11.72 4.40
CA SER A 128 -5.08 10.49 3.90
C SER A 128 -5.79 9.86 2.70
N ILE A 129 -7.12 9.96 2.63
CA ILE A 129 -7.94 9.47 1.50
C ILE A 129 -7.74 10.33 0.27
N PHE A 130 -7.67 11.65 0.45
CA PHE A 130 -7.54 12.60 -0.66
C PHE A 130 -6.12 12.79 -1.17
N ASP A 131 -5.12 12.25 -0.45
CA ASP A 131 -3.73 12.25 -0.88
C ASP A 131 -3.46 11.28 -2.03
N VAL A 132 -3.57 11.79 -3.25
CA VAL A 132 -3.19 11.05 -4.48
C VAL A 132 -1.72 11.27 -4.84
N LYS A 133 -1.06 12.30 -4.27
CA LYS A 133 0.22 12.83 -4.75
C LYS A 133 1.42 12.38 -3.92
N THR A 134 1.31 12.21 -2.61
CA THR A 134 2.47 11.90 -1.75
C THR A 134 2.69 10.41 -1.48
N LEU A 135 1.75 9.53 -1.83
CA LEU A 135 1.93 8.08 -1.74
C LEU A 135 2.35 7.45 -3.08
N PHE A 136 3.39 8.00 -3.72
CA PHE A 136 3.98 7.55 -5.00
C PHE A 136 4.50 6.09 -5.02
N GLY A 137 4.36 5.33 -3.93
CA GLY A 137 4.91 3.98 -3.77
C GLY A 137 3.94 2.81 -3.94
N ALA A 138 2.61 3.03 -3.97
CA ALA A 138 1.62 1.96 -4.03
C ALA A 138 0.56 2.22 -5.13
N PRO A 139 0.70 1.64 -6.33
CA PRO A 139 -0.22 1.89 -7.45
C PRO A 139 -1.67 1.47 -7.15
N ASP A 140 -1.87 0.46 -6.29
CA ASP A 140 -3.19 -0.02 -5.89
C ASP A 140 -4.00 1.03 -5.09
N ASN A 141 -3.33 1.96 -4.40
CA ASN A 141 -3.98 3.00 -3.63
C ASN A 141 -4.41 4.21 -4.48
N MET A 142 -3.76 4.44 -5.63
CA MET A 142 -4.04 5.61 -6.46
C MET A 142 -5.44 5.55 -7.08
N LEU A 143 -5.83 4.38 -7.62
CA LEU A 143 -7.14 4.22 -8.27
C LEU A 143 -8.29 4.34 -7.27
N ALA A 144 -8.17 3.67 -6.11
CA ALA A 144 -9.15 3.74 -5.05
C ALA A 144 -9.33 5.18 -4.53
N ARG A 145 -8.23 5.89 -4.24
CA ARG A 145 -8.28 7.28 -3.77
C ARG A 145 -8.84 8.25 -4.81
N THR A 146 -8.54 8.02 -6.09
CA THR A 146 -9.13 8.81 -7.18
C THR A 146 -10.64 8.60 -7.25
N HIS A 147 -11.11 7.36 -7.05
CA HIS A 147 -12.53 7.06 -6.98
C HIS A 147 -13.21 7.73 -5.77
N GLU A 148 -12.62 7.61 -4.58
CA GLU A 148 -13.16 8.25 -3.36
C GLU A 148 -13.27 9.78 -3.53
N ARG A 149 -12.26 10.44 -4.10
CA ARG A 149 -12.32 11.88 -4.41
C ARG A 149 -13.49 12.22 -5.31
N ASN A 150 -13.68 11.46 -6.38
CA ASN A 150 -14.79 11.67 -7.31
C ASN A 150 -16.15 11.47 -6.61
N CYS A 151 -16.26 10.45 -5.75
CA CYS A 151 -17.47 10.21 -4.96
C CYS A 151 -17.77 11.40 -4.04
N CYS A 152 -16.77 11.92 -3.32
CA CYS A 152 -16.94 13.07 -2.44
C CYS A 152 -17.43 14.31 -3.19
N LEU A 153 -16.87 14.61 -4.36
CA LEU A 153 -17.31 15.76 -5.18
C LEU A 153 -18.76 15.61 -5.68
N THR A 154 -19.24 14.37 -5.85
CA THR A 154 -20.58 14.12 -6.36
C THR A 154 -21.67 14.12 -5.29
N TYR A 155 -21.33 14.09 -3.99
CA TYR A 155 -22.34 14.02 -2.93
C TYR A 155 -23.22 15.27 -2.85
N ASP A 156 -22.65 16.46 -3.06
CA ASP A 156 -23.38 17.72 -3.01
C ASP A 156 -24.46 17.83 -4.11
N TYR A 157 -24.31 17.07 -5.22
CA TYR A 157 -25.24 17.08 -6.35
C TYR A 157 -26.46 16.18 -6.14
N VAL A 158 -26.54 15.43 -5.03
CA VAL A 158 -27.62 14.46 -4.76
C VAL A 158 -28.73 15.05 -3.88
N THR A 159 -28.48 16.18 -3.22
CA THR A 159 -29.45 16.85 -2.36
C THR A 159 -30.04 18.06 -3.07
N ASP A 160 -31.33 18.01 -3.43
CA ASP A 160 -32.13 19.10 -4.06
C ASP A 160 -32.40 20.28 -3.10
N ASP A 161 -31.46 20.62 -2.21
CA ASP A 161 -31.61 21.70 -1.26
C ASP A 161 -30.81 22.93 -1.74
N ASP A 162 -31.52 23.93 -2.26
CA ASP A 162 -30.99 25.24 -2.68
C ASP A 162 -30.33 26.03 -1.51
N THR A 163 -30.28 25.47 -0.31
CA THR A 163 -29.53 26.00 0.85
C THR A 163 -28.12 25.43 1.01
N ALA A 164 -27.73 24.41 0.23
CA ALA A 164 -26.35 23.94 0.19
C ALA A 164 -25.47 25.02 -0.47
N GLY A 165 -24.38 25.40 0.20
CA GLY A 165 -23.45 26.43 -0.28
C GLY A 165 -22.73 26.08 -1.59
N ASP A 166 -21.62 26.76 -1.86
CA ASP A 166 -20.75 26.41 -2.99
C ASP A 166 -20.37 24.91 -2.92
N PRO A 167 -20.56 24.14 -4.00
CA PRO A 167 -20.23 22.71 -3.99
C PRO A 167 -18.72 22.51 -3.83
N LEU A 168 -18.36 21.40 -3.19
CA LEU A 168 -16.97 21.00 -2.98
C LEU A 168 -16.22 20.92 -4.31
N LYS A 169 -15.02 21.51 -4.38
CA LYS A 169 -14.15 21.54 -5.56
C LYS A 169 -12.93 20.65 -5.33
N GLU A 170 -12.28 20.24 -6.42
CA GLU A 170 -11.01 19.47 -6.33
C GLU A 170 -9.93 20.18 -5.50
N HIS A 171 -9.94 21.51 -5.52
CA HIS A 171 -9.01 22.32 -4.75
C HIS A 171 -9.21 22.15 -3.24
N ASP A 172 -10.44 22.02 -2.77
CA ASP A 172 -10.75 21.85 -1.34
C ASP A 172 -10.20 20.52 -0.83
N LEU A 173 -10.34 19.46 -1.64
CA LEU A 173 -9.75 18.15 -1.35
C LEU A 173 -8.21 18.20 -1.31
N ASP A 174 -7.60 18.98 -2.19
CA ASP A 174 -6.14 19.20 -2.21
C ASP A 174 -5.67 19.96 -0.96
N LEU A 175 -6.43 20.94 -0.49
CA LEU A 175 -6.15 21.67 0.75
C LEU A 175 -6.26 20.74 1.97
N ILE A 176 -7.32 19.93 2.07
CA ILE A 176 -7.50 18.95 3.15
C ILE A 176 -6.35 17.94 3.17
N SER A 177 -5.95 17.43 2.00
CA SER A 177 -4.82 16.51 1.86
C SER A 177 -3.50 17.14 2.30
N MET A 178 -3.24 18.38 1.85
CA MET A 178 -2.04 19.13 2.22
C MET A 178 -1.99 19.40 3.71
N LEU A 179 -3.11 19.84 4.29
CA LEU A 179 -3.27 20.13 5.71
C LEU A 179 -3.05 18.88 6.57
N GLY A 180 -3.71 17.76 6.22
CA GLY A 180 -3.54 16.49 6.92
C GLY A 180 -2.10 15.98 6.88
N SER A 181 -1.40 16.16 5.76
CA SER A 181 0.01 15.83 5.63
C SER A 181 0.89 16.72 6.52
N LEU A 182 0.68 18.04 6.51
CA LEU A 182 1.43 19.00 7.33
C LEU A 182 1.26 18.74 8.84
N LEU A 183 0.08 18.27 9.27
CA LEU A 183 -0.22 17.95 10.66
C LEU A 183 0.69 16.86 11.23
N VAL A 184 1.15 15.93 10.40
CA VAL A 184 1.98 14.76 10.80
C VAL A 184 3.38 14.77 10.20
N SER A 185 3.69 15.76 9.36
CA SER A 185 4.97 15.82 8.65
C SER A 185 6.12 16.29 9.54
N ARG A 186 7.32 15.79 9.25
CA ARG A 186 8.56 16.35 9.77
C ARG A 186 8.99 17.50 8.84
N PRO A 187 9.34 18.70 9.37
CA PRO A 187 9.80 19.80 8.54
C PRO A 187 11.01 19.39 7.70
N MET A 188 10.89 19.51 6.38
CA MET A 188 11.89 18.96 5.43
C MET A 188 13.26 19.63 5.52
N ASN A 189 13.36 20.78 6.19
CA ASN A 189 14.51 21.69 6.07
C ASN A 189 15.31 21.89 7.36
N SER A 190 15.17 21.02 8.35
CA SER A 190 15.93 21.16 9.60
C SER A 190 16.49 19.84 10.11
N SER A 191 17.69 19.89 10.69
CA SER A 191 18.27 18.83 11.53
C SER A 191 17.49 18.62 12.85
N SER A 192 16.19 18.98 12.87
CA SER A 192 15.35 18.91 14.05
C SER A 192 15.11 17.46 14.43
N SER A 193 15.28 17.18 15.73
CA SER A 193 15.02 15.86 16.30
C SER A 193 13.55 15.48 16.13
N HIS A 194 13.23 14.19 16.19
CA HIS A 194 11.85 13.70 16.21
C HIS A 194 11.02 14.35 17.33
N LYS A 195 11.65 14.64 18.49
CA LYS A 195 11.01 15.35 19.60
C LYS A 195 10.53 16.75 19.19
N ASN A 196 11.38 17.51 18.51
CA ASN A 196 11.03 18.87 18.08
C ASN A 196 10.02 18.87 16.92
N ALA A 197 10.10 17.89 16.02
CA ALA A 197 9.11 17.71 14.97
C ALA A 197 7.72 17.40 15.56
N LEU A 198 7.66 16.48 16.51
CA LEU A 198 6.41 16.14 17.20
C LEU A 198 5.82 17.35 17.94
N GLN A 199 6.66 18.17 18.57
CA GLN A 199 6.21 19.41 19.22
C GLN A 199 5.50 20.34 18.23
N LYS A 200 6.04 20.50 17.02
CA LYS A 200 5.41 21.30 15.96
C LYS A 200 4.11 20.69 15.46
N CYS A 201 4.04 19.36 15.26
CA CYS A 201 2.79 18.67 14.94
C CYS A 201 1.70 18.96 16.00
N MET A 202 2.07 18.95 17.28
CA MET A 202 1.16 19.32 18.37
C MET A 202 0.73 20.79 18.33
N GLU A 203 1.61 21.70 17.92
CA GLU A 203 1.26 23.12 17.72
C GLU A 203 0.27 23.29 16.56
N HIS A 204 0.50 22.62 15.42
CA HIS A 204 -0.43 22.63 14.29
C HIS A 204 -1.81 22.07 14.67
N ALA A 205 -1.86 20.98 15.44
CA ALA A 205 -3.11 20.41 15.94
C ALA A 205 -3.88 21.37 16.86
N LYS A 206 -3.17 22.14 17.69
CA LYS A 206 -3.81 23.17 18.53
C LYS A 206 -4.36 24.32 17.69
N LEU A 207 -3.63 24.76 16.66
CA LEU A 207 -4.10 25.80 15.75
C LEU A 207 -5.37 25.36 15.02
N TRP A 208 -5.42 24.11 14.54
CA TRP A 208 -6.60 23.50 13.95
C TRP A 208 -7.80 23.51 14.89
N LEU A 209 -7.63 22.94 16.10
CA LEU A 209 -8.71 22.86 17.08
C LEU A 209 -9.23 24.23 17.55
N SER A 210 -8.40 25.27 17.43
CA SER A 210 -8.80 26.64 17.74
C SER A 210 -9.43 27.40 16.58
N GLY A 211 -9.52 26.80 15.38
CA GLY A 211 -9.98 27.48 14.16
C GLY A 211 -9.10 28.67 13.79
N SER A 212 -7.77 28.52 13.89
CA SER A 212 -6.85 29.64 13.72
C SER A 212 -6.66 30.04 12.25
N GLU A 213 -6.76 31.34 11.96
CA GLU A 213 -6.39 31.95 10.67
C GLU A 213 -4.86 32.05 10.47
N GLN A 214 -4.06 31.57 11.41
CA GLN A 214 -2.61 31.62 11.28
C GLN A 214 -2.13 30.58 10.24
N PRO A 215 -1.14 30.93 9.42
CA PRO A 215 -0.55 29.97 8.50
C PRO A 215 0.15 28.87 9.29
N ILE A 216 -0.05 27.63 8.88
CA ILE A 216 0.49 26.45 9.57
C ILE A 216 2.01 26.37 9.49
N GLU A 217 2.57 26.88 8.40
CA GLU A 217 4.01 27.03 8.23
C GLU A 217 4.30 28.47 7.80
N PRO A 218 5.43 29.09 8.23
CA PRO A 218 5.74 30.50 7.96
C PRO A 218 5.77 30.90 6.47
N ASN A 219 5.96 29.92 5.57
CA ASN A 219 6.01 30.11 4.12
C ASN A 219 4.85 29.42 3.38
N SER A 220 3.84 28.94 4.09
CA SER A 220 2.67 28.30 3.51
C SER A 220 1.53 29.29 3.36
N ASN A 221 0.78 29.17 2.28
CA ASN A 221 -0.49 29.87 2.07
C ASN A 221 -1.69 29.09 2.65
N VAL A 222 -1.45 28.04 3.43
CA VAL A 222 -2.48 27.20 4.05
C VAL A 222 -2.67 27.56 5.52
N THR A 223 -3.89 27.95 5.85
CA THR A 223 -4.41 28.26 7.18
C THR A 223 -5.23 27.09 7.73
N CYS A 224 -5.61 27.13 9.02
CA CYS A 224 -6.50 26.13 9.60
C CYS A 224 -8.00 26.40 9.33
N MET A 225 -8.33 27.49 8.65
CA MET A 225 -9.66 27.83 8.11
C MET A 225 -9.56 28.07 6.61
#